data_AF-A0A7K3X3G2-F1
#
_entry.id   AF-A0A7K3X3G2-F1
#
_cell.length_a   1.000
_cell.length_b   1.000
_cell.length_c   1.000
_cell.angle_alpha   90.00
_cell.angle_beta   90.00
_cell.angle_gamma   90.00
#
_symmetry.space_group_name_H-M   'P 1'
#
loop_
_entity.id
_entity.type
_entity.pdbx_description
1 polymer ?
#
loop_
_entity_poly.entity_id
_entity_poly.type
_entity_poly.pdbx_seq_one_letter_code
_entity_poly.pdbx_strand_id
1 'polypeptide(L)'
;MRCYGYDETGRQIIDAEATVIREVVKRVLDGDSMRSVVADLRAREVATSAGRPWTQQSLSRLLRNPRLAGLKTYLGEVVGDAPWPAIIDRDTHQQLLALLDAPERKQPHATNQRKYLLSGGFLVCGYPLPDETGTGTNIDGKPLYTQPSNSGKRGYVCRAGSPSYGCGRIRIAAESLEEEVAARALARLASPKIRARLERAVGSAKDGAATMERVLQAIDDRLAEAGQAYARREISLVTLTAIEAEAKREQKQVRERIAQAARLQALPATTPEGLSEWWVDAPLERRRELLALVLDRIIVKPATRAGASQLDLDRLEFVWK
;
A
#
# COMPACT_ATOMS: atom_id res chain seq x y z
N MET A 1 26.35 -12.64 0.61
CA MET A 1 26.43 -11.69 1.73
C MET A 1 26.58 -12.49 3.02
N ARG A 2 27.62 -12.21 3.83
CA ARG A 2 27.89 -12.96 5.06
C ARG A 2 26.88 -12.65 6.16
N CYS A 3 26.66 -13.60 7.07
CA CYS A 3 25.88 -13.37 8.28
C CYS A 3 26.67 -12.46 9.21
N TYR A 4 26.03 -11.42 9.75
CA TYR A 4 26.63 -10.61 10.81
C TYR A 4 26.91 -11.50 12.04
N GLY A 5 28.07 -11.33 12.66
CA GLY A 5 28.60 -12.21 13.71
C GLY A 5 29.54 -13.30 13.20
N TYR A 6 29.57 -13.56 11.89
CA TYR A 6 30.38 -14.61 11.28
C TYR A 6 31.22 -14.09 10.12
N ASP A 7 32.33 -14.78 9.87
CA ASP A 7 33.22 -14.58 8.73
C ASP A 7 32.58 -14.96 7.38
N GLU A 8 33.31 -14.79 6.29
CA GLU A 8 32.82 -15.12 4.94
C GLU A 8 32.52 -16.61 4.75
N THR A 9 33.25 -17.48 5.45
CA THR A 9 33.00 -18.93 5.43
C THR A 9 31.76 -19.30 6.24
N GLY A 10 31.31 -18.42 7.15
CA GLY A 10 30.23 -18.66 8.07
C GLY A 10 30.57 -19.73 9.12
N ARG A 11 31.86 -20.00 9.36
CA ARG A 11 32.34 -21.03 10.30
C ARG A 11 33.09 -20.45 11.48
N GLN A 12 33.56 -19.20 11.39
CA GLN A 12 34.25 -18.52 12.47
C GLN A 12 33.43 -17.33 12.96
N ILE A 13 33.46 -17.10 14.28
CA ILE A 13 32.82 -15.94 14.90
C ILE A 13 33.74 -14.73 14.78
N ILE A 14 33.16 -13.58 14.47
CA ILE A 14 33.82 -12.28 14.58
C ILE A 14 33.46 -11.70 15.95
N ASP A 15 34.42 -11.69 16.89
CA ASP A 15 34.17 -11.35 18.29
C ASP A 15 33.53 -9.97 18.50
N ALA A 16 33.95 -8.97 17.72
CA ALA A 16 33.38 -7.63 17.78
C ALA A 16 31.88 -7.62 17.43
N GLU A 17 31.49 -8.33 16.36
CA GLU A 17 30.10 -8.42 15.93
C GLU A 17 29.26 -9.32 16.85
N ALA A 18 29.86 -10.41 17.36
CA ALA A 18 29.21 -11.28 18.33
C ALA A 18 28.93 -10.58 19.66
N THR A 19 29.81 -9.68 20.09
CA THR A 19 29.59 -8.83 21.28
C THR A 19 28.35 -7.95 21.09
N VAL A 20 28.22 -7.31 19.91
CA VAL A 20 27.03 -6.51 19.56
C VAL A 20 25.77 -7.38 19.54
N ILE A 21 25.83 -8.60 18.99
CA ILE A 21 24.70 -9.53 18.97
C ILE A 21 24.25 -9.86 20.40
N ARG A 22 25.17 -10.23 21.28
CA ARG A 22 24.85 -10.55 22.69
C ARG A 22 24.26 -9.36 23.44
N GLU A 23 24.82 -8.17 23.23
CA GLU A 23 24.30 -6.91 23.78
C GLU A 23 22.84 -6.67 23.34
N VAL A 24 22.59 -6.73 22.03
CA VAL A 24 21.26 -6.49 21.47
C VAL A 24 20.25 -7.53 21.96
N VAL A 25 20.63 -8.82 21.95
CA VAL A 25 19.76 -9.91 22.41
C VAL A 25 19.35 -9.67 23.85
N LYS A 26 20.31 -9.36 24.73
CA LYS A 26 20.04 -9.04 26.13
C LYS A 26 19.06 -7.87 26.26
N ARG A 27 19.33 -6.74 25.59
CA ARG A 27 18.46 -5.56 25.65
C ARG A 27 17.03 -5.84 25.18
N VAL A 28 16.88 -6.61 24.11
CA VAL A 28 15.54 -6.98 23.58
C VAL A 28 14.79 -7.88 24.57
N LEU A 29 15.48 -8.81 25.24
CA LEU A 29 14.90 -9.65 26.29
C LEU A 29 14.56 -8.83 27.56
N ASP A 30 15.37 -7.82 27.88
CA ASP A 30 15.13 -6.86 28.97
C ASP A 30 13.99 -5.87 28.68
N GLY A 31 13.43 -5.89 27.46
CA GLY A 31 12.24 -5.13 27.08
C GLY A 31 12.49 -3.87 26.25
N ASP A 32 13.74 -3.59 25.85
CA ASP A 32 14.02 -2.47 24.95
C ASP A 32 13.28 -2.63 23.62
N SER A 33 12.73 -1.53 23.11
CA SER A 33 12.09 -1.54 21.80
C SER A 33 13.12 -1.70 20.67
N MET A 34 12.76 -2.46 19.62
CA MET A 34 13.58 -2.61 18.40
C MET A 34 13.99 -1.26 17.79
N ARG A 35 13.13 -0.24 17.93
CA ARG A 35 13.42 1.13 17.49
C ARG A 35 14.54 1.77 18.30
N SER A 36 14.50 1.64 19.63
CA SER A 36 15.52 2.18 20.54
C SER A 36 16.89 1.57 20.25
N VAL A 37 16.94 0.24 20.13
CA VAL A 37 18.18 -0.49 19.82
C VAL A 37 18.77 -0.07 18.47
N VAL A 38 17.94 0.04 17.43
CA VAL A 38 18.42 0.49 16.10
C VAL A 38 18.91 1.94 16.13
N ALA A 39 18.27 2.81 16.90
CA ALA A 39 18.69 4.20 17.04
C ALA A 39 20.07 4.30 17.71
N ASP A 40 20.31 3.52 18.77
CA ASP A 40 21.59 3.43 19.46
C ASP A 40 22.70 2.86 18.57
N LEU A 41 22.45 1.76 17.86
CA LEU A 41 23.42 1.18 16.91
C LEU A 41 23.83 2.19 15.82
N ARG A 42 22.89 3.00 15.35
CA ARG A 42 23.16 4.07 14.36
C ARG A 42 23.95 5.22 14.97
N ALA A 43 23.65 5.62 16.20
CA ALA A 43 24.39 6.67 16.90
C ALA A 43 25.84 6.28 17.15
N ARG A 44 26.10 4.98 17.37
CA ARG A 44 27.44 4.38 17.49
C ARG A 44 28.10 4.03 16.15
N GLU A 45 27.48 4.39 15.03
CA GLU A 45 27.96 4.06 13.67
C GLU A 45 28.21 2.57 13.41
N VAL A 46 27.55 1.68 14.16
CA VAL A 46 27.64 0.23 13.97
C VAL A 46 26.86 -0.15 12.71
N ALA A 47 27.57 -0.62 11.68
CA ALA A 47 26.98 -1.02 10.41
C ALA A 47 26.71 -2.54 10.33
N THR A 48 25.82 -2.92 9.41
CA THR A 48 25.58 -4.33 9.03
C THR A 48 26.80 -4.93 8.29
N SER A 49 26.79 -6.24 8.04
CA SER A 49 27.86 -6.93 7.30
C SER A 49 28.07 -6.44 5.86
N ALA A 50 27.13 -5.67 5.30
CA ALA A 50 27.25 -5.01 4.00
C ALA A 50 27.52 -3.49 4.09
N GLY A 51 27.94 -2.99 5.26
CA GLY A 51 28.23 -1.58 5.47
C GLY A 51 27.02 -0.65 5.48
N ARG A 52 25.80 -1.19 5.54
CA ARG A 52 24.55 -0.40 5.57
C ARG A 52 24.10 -0.14 7.02
N PRO A 53 23.44 1.00 7.31
CA PRO A 53 22.82 1.24 8.61
C PRO A 53 21.75 0.20 8.96
N TRP A 54 21.63 -0.15 10.25
CA TRP A 54 20.59 -1.05 10.73
C TRP A 54 19.19 -0.48 10.49
N THR A 55 18.23 -1.34 10.14
CA THR A 55 16.78 -1.04 10.16
C THR A 55 16.09 -2.01 11.13
N GLN A 56 14.87 -1.71 11.58
CA GLN A 56 14.11 -2.65 12.43
C GLN A 56 13.90 -4.00 11.74
N GLN A 57 13.69 -3.98 10.42
CA GLN A 57 13.52 -5.19 9.62
C GLN A 57 14.83 -6.00 9.52
N SER A 58 15.96 -5.34 9.27
CA SER A 58 17.25 -6.04 9.18
C SER A 58 17.69 -6.60 10.54
N LEU A 59 17.44 -5.87 11.62
CA LEU A 59 17.73 -6.34 12.98
C LEU A 59 16.81 -7.51 13.36
N SER A 60 15.50 -7.42 13.09
CA SER A 60 14.58 -8.53 13.35
C SER A 60 14.96 -9.79 12.57
N ARG A 61 15.38 -9.65 11.31
CA ARG A 61 15.86 -10.78 10.49
C ARG A 61 17.12 -11.41 11.06
N LEU A 62 18.05 -10.62 11.60
CA LEU A 62 19.24 -11.14 12.26
C LEU A 62 18.88 -11.94 13.52
N LEU A 63 18.07 -11.35 14.41
CA LEU A 63 17.71 -11.93 15.71
C LEU A 63 16.91 -13.24 15.59
N ARG A 64 16.19 -13.42 14.49
CA ARG A 64 15.41 -14.64 14.21
C ARG A 64 16.22 -15.74 13.53
N ASN A 65 17.49 -15.50 13.21
CA ASN A 65 18.29 -16.42 12.42
C ASN A 65 18.77 -17.60 13.29
N PRO A 66 18.34 -18.85 13.02
CA PRO A 66 18.72 -20.02 13.81
C PRO A 66 20.23 -20.27 13.87
N ARG A 67 20.98 -19.73 12.90
CA ARG A 67 22.44 -19.76 12.89
C ARG A 67 23.05 -19.19 14.17
N LEU A 68 22.46 -18.15 14.78
CA LEU A 68 22.96 -17.55 16.01
C LEU A 68 23.02 -18.54 17.17
N ALA A 69 22.10 -19.51 17.19
CA ALA A 69 22.01 -20.59 18.17
C ALA A 69 22.77 -21.87 17.76
N GLY A 70 23.62 -21.81 16.72
CA GLY A 70 24.32 -22.98 16.21
C GLY A 70 23.41 -24.00 15.53
N LEU A 71 22.28 -23.57 14.97
CA LEU A 71 21.31 -24.44 14.30
C LEU A 71 21.41 -24.29 12.78
N LYS A 72 21.29 -25.41 12.06
CA LYS A 72 21.23 -25.44 10.58
C LYS A 72 19.78 -25.53 10.12
N THR A 73 19.48 -24.87 9.01
CA THR A 73 18.18 -24.91 8.37
C THR A 73 18.25 -25.48 6.96
N TYR A 74 17.19 -26.17 6.54
CA TYR A 74 16.97 -26.65 5.18
C TYR A 74 15.52 -26.35 4.79
N LEU A 75 15.32 -25.69 3.64
CA LEU A 75 14.00 -25.24 3.17
C LEU A 75 13.18 -24.44 4.21
N GLY A 76 13.86 -23.71 5.09
CA GLY A 76 13.22 -22.88 6.12
C GLY A 76 13.01 -23.59 7.46
N GLU A 77 13.19 -24.91 7.52
CA GLU A 77 13.02 -25.71 8.73
C GLU A 77 14.35 -25.98 9.42
N VAL A 78 14.37 -25.99 10.75
CA VAL A 78 15.56 -26.34 11.53
C VAL A 78 15.78 -27.86 11.45
N VAL A 79 16.91 -28.26 10.87
CA VAL A 79 17.28 -29.68 10.66
C VAL A 79 18.32 -30.19 11.65
N GLY A 80 18.53 -29.46 12.74
CA GLY A 80 19.39 -29.83 13.87
C GLY A 80 20.65 -28.99 13.99
N ASP A 81 21.67 -29.59 14.59
CA ASP A 81 22.89 -28.90 15.01
C ASP A 81 23.80 -28.60 13.83
N ALA A 82 24.39 -27.41 13.85
CA ALA A 82 25.31 -26.97 12.84
C ALA A 82 26.77 -27.14 13.29
N PRO A 83 27.71 -27.28 12.35
CA PRO A 83 29.14 -27.41 12.66
C PRO A 83 29.83 -26.09 13.02
N TRP A 84 29.12 -24.96 12.99
CA TRP A 84 29.67 -23.64 13.36
C TRP A 84 29.32 -23.30 14.81
N PRO A 85 30.19 -22.55 15.52
CA PRO A 85 29.96 -22.16 16.90
C PRO A 85 28.73 -21.23 17.02
N ALA A 86 28.00 -21.37 18.13
CA ALA A 86 26.86 -20.52 18.45
C ALA A 86 27.32 -19.21 19.10
N ILE A 87 26.64 -18.10 18.79
CA ILE A 87 26.88 -16.79 19.42
C ILE A 87 26.06 -16.63 20.70
N ILE A 88 24.86 -17.20 20.70
CA ILE A 88 23.92 -17.31 21.83
C ILE A 88 23.49 -18.77 21.98
N ASP A 89 23.09 -19.18 23.18
CA ASP A 89 22.56 -20.53 23.40
C ASP A 89 21.14 -20.70 22.84
N ARG A 90 20.68 -21.95 22.78
CA ARG A 90 19.38 -22.31 22.19
C ARG A 90 18.21 -21.77 22.99
N ASP A 91 18.31 -21.76 24.31
CA ASP A 91 17.22 -21.34 25.19
C ASP A 91 17.02 -19.82 25.06
N THR A 92 18.11 -19.05 25.05
CA THR A 92 18.10 -17.61 24.78
C THR A 92 17.49 -17.31 23.41
N HIS A 93 17.85 -18.07 22.36
CA HIS A 93 17.27 -17.87 21.03
C HIS A 93 15.78 -18.24 20.97
N GLN A 94 15.35 -19.30 21.67
CA GLN A 94 13.94 -19.66 21.76
C GLN A 94 13.13 -18.60 22.50
N GLN A 95 13.64 -18.06 23.61
CA GLN A 95 13.02 -16.95 24.33
C GLN A 95 12.87 -15.71 23.44
N LEU A 96 13.91 -15.41 22.66
CA LEU A 96 13.91 -14.31 21.70
C LEU A 96 12.84 -14.51 20.61
N LEU A 97 12.74 -15.72 20.05
CA LEU A 97 11.69 -16.05 19.07
C LEU A 97 10.30 -15.91 19.68
N ALA A 98 10.07 -16.47 20.88
CA ALA A 98 8.80 -16.37 21.59
C ALA A 98 8.40 -14.90 21.82
N LEU A 99 9.34 -14.06 22.23
CA LEU A 99 9.13 -12.63 22.41
C LEU A 99 8.84 -11.91 21.09
N LEU A 100 9.56 -12.23 20.01
CA LEU A 100 9.40 -11.57 18.71
C LEU A 100 8.15 -12.04 17.95
N ASP A 101 7.70 -13.27 18.17
CA ASP A 101 6.53 -13.90 17.53
C ASP A 101 5.24 -13.84 18.35
N ALA A 102 5.31 -13.27 19.55
CA ALA A 102 4.16 -13.09 20.43
C ALA A 102 2.95 -12.53 19.66
N PRO A 103 1.76 -13.17 19.74
CA PRO A 103 0.57 -12.76 19.00
C PRO A 103 0.19 -11.29 19.22
N GLU A 104 0.42 -10.78 20.43
CA GLU A 104 0.18 -9.38 20.81
C GLU A 104 1.09 -8.39 20.08
N ARG A 105 2.27 -8.84 19.62
CA ARG A 105 3.20 -8.05 18.80
C ARG A 105 2.94 -8.20 17.30
N LYS A 106 2.22 -9.24 16.89
CA LYS A 106 1.71 -9.30 15.51
C LYS A 106 0.72 -8.16 15.37
N GLN A 107 1.01 -7.23 14.46
CA GLN A 107 0.01 -6.27 14.01
C GLN A 107 -1.25 -7.09 13.69
N PRO A 108 -2.44 -6.72 14.20
CA PRO A 108 -3.67 -7.42 13.86
C PRO A 108 -3.68 -7.54 12.35
N HIS A 109 -3.85 -8.78 11.85
CA HIS A 109 -3.87 -9.08 10.41
C HIS A 109 -4.53 -7.91 9.72
N ALA A 110 -3.80 -7.26 8.80
CA ALA A 110 -4.32 -6.11 8.08
C ALA A 110 -5.64 -6.56 7.46
N THR A 111 -6.75 -6.25 8.12
CA THR A 111 -8.06 -6.49 7.59
C THR A 111 -8.08 -5.63 6.35
N ASN A 112 -8.23 -6.28 5.19
CA ASN A 112 -8.31 -5.59 3.90
C ASN A 112 -9.57 -4.69 3.81
N GLN A 113 -10.34 -4.60 4.90
CA GLN A 113 -11.36 -3.59 5.12
C GLN A 113 -10.68 -2.23 5.23
N ARG A 114 -10.98 -1.36 4.27
CA ARG A 114 -10.47 0.01 4.27
C ARG A 114 -11.08 0.71 5.49
N LYS A 115 -10.25 1.45 6.22
CA LYS A 115 -10.68 2.23 7.42
C LYS A 115 -10.88 3.73 7.11
N TYR A 116 -10.71 4.11 5.85
CA TYR A 116 -10.58 5.50 5.42
C TYR A 116 -11.35 5.74 4.12
N LEU A 117 -12.21 6.77 4.11
CA LEU A 117 -13.14 7.06 3.01
C LEU A 117 -12.40 7.39 1.72
N LEU A 118 -11.25 8.05 1.79
CA LEU A 118 -10.49 8.51 0.61
C LEU A 118 -9.23 7.68 0.34
N SER A 119 -9.12 6.51 0.98
CA SER A 119 -8.02 5.57 0.71
C SER A 119 -8.08 4.97 -0.71
N GLY A 120 -6.93 4.57 -1.24
CA GLY A 120 -6.87 3.79 -2.48
C GLY A 120 -7.15 4.57 -3.77
N GLY A 121 -6.61 5.80 -3.88
CA GLY A 121 -6.45 6.48 -5.18
C GLY A 121 -7.23 7.79 -5.37
N PHE A 122 -8.10 8.19 -4.44
CA PHE A 122 -8.83 9.46 -4.56
C PHE A 122 -7.95 10.69 -4.35
N LEU A 123 -6.81 10.55 -3.66
CA LEU A 123 -5.96 11.68 -3.29
C LEU A 123 -4.61 11.57 -3.97
N VAL A 124 -4.17 12.66 -4.59
CA VAL A 124 -2.84 12.79 -5.21
C VAL A 124 -2.09 13.99 -4.63
N CYS A 125 -0.77 13.86 -4.56
CA CYS A 125 0.12 14.88 -4.06
C CYS A 125 0.25 16.02 -5.08
N GLY A 126 -0.12 17.24 -4.68
CA GLY A 126 0.03 18.47 -5.46
C GLY A 126 1.27 19.29 -5.08
N TYR A 127 2.27 18.68 -4.43
CA TYR A 127 3.50 19.39 -4.07
C TYR A 127 4.31 19.69 -5.33
N PRO A 128 4.74 20.95 -5.57
CA PRO A 128 5.58 21.27 -6.72
C PRO A 128 6.98 20.70 -6.54
N LEU A 129 7.44 19.92 -7.51
CA LEU A 129 8.79 19.39 -7.62
C LEU A 129 9.46 19.97 -8.87
N PRO A 130 10.79 20.15 -8.86
CA PRO A 130 11.53 20.46 -10.09
C PRO A 130 11.27 19.37 -11.13
N ASP A 131 11.10 19.76 -12.40
CA ASP A 131 11.07 18.79 -13.49
C ASP A 131 12.47 18.19 -13.75
N GLU A 132 12.54 17.13 -14.57
CA GLU A 132 13.81 16.46 -14.88
C GLU A 132 14.80 17.37 -15.62
N THR A 133 14.32 18.47 -16.20
CA THR A 133 15.13 19.46 -16.91
C THR A 133 15.64 20.59 -16.01
N GLY A 134 15.11 20.71 -14.79
CA GLY A 134 15.43 21.78 -13.83
C GLY A 134 14.91 23.16 -14.21
N THR A 135 14.12 23.27 -15.28
CA THR A 135 13.61 24.56 -15.81
C THR A 135 12.11 24.74 -15.61
N GLY A 136 11.38 23.65 -15.35
CA GLY A 136 9.97 23.64 -15.04
C GLY A 136 9.65 23.13 -13.63
N THR A 137 8.39 23.27 -13.22
CA THR A 137 7.88 22.63 -12.01
C THR A 137 6.69 21.72 -12.36
N ASN A 138 6.75 20.48 -11.90
CA ASN A 138 5.66 19.51 -12.02
C ASN A 138 5.12 19.17 -10.63
N ILE A 139 3.86 18.77 -10.53
CA ILE A 139 3.36 18.22 -9.26
C ILE A 139 3.91 16.81 -9.04
N ASP A 140 4.16 16.45 -7.78
CA ASP A 140 4.59 15.09 -7.39
C ASP A 140 3.65 13.99 -7.92
N GLY A 141 2.34 14.24 -7.91
CA GLY A 141 1.33 13.39 -8.54
C GLY A 141 1.15 12.00 -7.91
N LYS A 142 1.99 11.63 -6.93
CA LYS A 142 1.91 10.34 -6.23
C LYS A 142 0.65 10.24 -5.38
N PRO A 143 0.07 9.04 -5.23
CA PRO A 143 -1.11 8.86 -4.38
C PRO A 143 -0.77 9.11 -2.91
N LEU A 144 -1.73 9.69 -2.15
CA LEU A 144 -1.61 9.80 -0.71
C LEU A 144 -2.02 8.50 -0.01
N TYR A 145 -1.32 8.17 1.08
CA TYR A 145 -1.53 6.97 1.87
C TYR A 145 -2.06 7.30 3.25
N THR A 146 -2.83 6.39 3.81
CA THR A 146 -3.31 6.50 5.19
C THR A 146 -2.13 6.38 6.16
N GLN A 147 -1.99 7.35 7.06
CA GLN A 147 -1.00 7.31 8.12
C GLN A 147 -1.51 8.07 9.36
N PRO A 148 -1.94 7.36 10.42
CA PRO A 148 -2.29 8.00 11.68
C PRO A 148 -1.08 8.75 12.26
N SER A 149 -1.33 9.83 13.01
CA SER A 149 -0.27 10.51 13.77
C SER A 149 0.15 9.67 14.98
N ASN A 150 1.23 10.08 15.64
CA ASN A 150 1.64 9.48 16.92
C ASN A 150 0.55 9.59 18.00
N SER A 151 -0.30 10.61 17.91
CA SER A 151 -1.48 10.82 18.78
C SER A 151 -2.73 10.07 18.31
N GLY A 152 -2.62 9.16 17.33
CA GLY A 152 -3.73 8.36 16.81
C GLY A 152 -4.65 9.08 15.82
N LYS A 153 -4.45 10.39 15.58
CA LYS A 153 -5.30 11.16 14.65
C LYS A 153 -5.14 10.68 13.21
N ARG A 154 -6.26 10.39 12.56
CA ARG A 154 -6.32 9.90 11.18
C ARG A 154 -5.82 10.97 10.19
N GLY A 155 -5.00 10.57 9.23
CA GLY A 155 -4.52 11.47 8.18
C GLY A 155 -4.04 10.76 6.93
N TYR A 156 -3.91 11.54 5.86
CA TYR A 156 -3.35 11.14 4.58
C TYR A 156 -1.99 11.82 4.38
N VAL A 157 -1.01 11.07 3.88
CA VAL A 157 0.35 11.57 3.67
C VAL A 157 0.90 11.16 2.31
N CYS A 158 1.74 12.00 1.74
CA CYS A 158 2.64 11.58 0.68
C CYS A 158 3.85 10.90 1.33
N ARG A 159 4.09 9.61 1.05
CA ARG A 159 5.21 8.87 1.66
C ARG A 159 6.45 8.97 0.79
N ALA A 160 7.57 9.40 1.39
CA ALA A 160 8.88 9.40 0.73
C ALA A 160 9.49 8.00 0.53
N GLY A 161 9.03 7.02 1.32
CA GLY A 161 9.45 5.63 1.19
C GLY A 161 8.51 4.78 0.35
N SER A 162 8.85 3.49 0.29
CA SER A 162 7.99 2.45 -0.28
C SER A 162 6.57 2.50 0.33
N PRO A 163 5.51 2.26 -0.48
CA PRO A 163 5.55 1.86 -1.89
C PRO A 163 5.50 3.03 -2.89
N SER A 164 5.32 4.29 -2.44
CA SER A 164 5.02 5.40 -3.35
C SER A 164 6.21 6.24 -3.78
N TYR A 165 7.26 6.31 -2.96
CA TYR A 165 8.46 7.12 -3.24
C TYR A 165 8.12 8.55 -3.70
N GLY A 166 7.19 9.21 -3.00
CA GLY A 166 6.78 10.59 -3.28
C GLY A 166 7.58 11.61 -2.48
N CYS A 167 7.08 12.84 -2.38
CA CYS A 167 7.87 13.94 -1.81
C CYS A 167 8.02 13.92 -0.28
N GLY A 168 7.14 13.24 0.48
CA GLY A 168 7.19 13.25 1.95
C GLY A 168 6.65 14.52 2.62
N ARG A 169 6.21 15.52 1.86
CA ARG A 169 5.93 16.88 2.36
C ARG A 169 4.46 17.20 2.60
N ILE A 170 3.54 16.38 2.09
CA ILE A 170 2.11 16.61 2.26
C ILE A 170 1.55 15.71 3.36
N ARG A 171 0.86 16.34 4.31
CA ARG A 171 -0.04 15.71 5.27
C ARG A 171 -1.35 16.49 5.34
N ILE A 172 -2.46 15.78 5.42
CA ILE A 172 -3.79 16.35 5.60
C ILE A 172 -4.60 15.49 6.59
N ALA A 173 -5.36 16.14 7.47
CA ALA A 173 -6.21 15.46 8.45
C ALA A 173 -7.37 14.76 7.73
N ALA A 174 -7.65 13.51 8.12
CA ALA A 174 -8.65 12.71 7.41
C ALA A 174 -10.08 13.16 7.73
N GLU A 175 -10.38 13.44 8.99
CA GLU A 175 -11.74 13.76 9.46
C GLU A 175 -12.35 14.94 8.70
N SER A 176 -11.75 16.14 8.82
CA SER A 176 -12.26 17.34 8.16
C SER A 176 -12.24 17.23 6.63
N LEU A 177 -11.25 16.55 6.05
CA LEU A 177 -11.19 16.32 4.61
C LEU A 177 -12.32 15.41 4.13
N GLU A 178 -12.57 14.32 4.85
CA GLU A 178 -13.61 13.33 4.50
C GLU A 178 -15.00 13.96 4.57
N GLU A 179 -15.27 14.80 5.57
CA GLU A 179 -16.51 15.57 5.70
C GLU A 179 -16.73 16.52 4.52
N GLU A 180 -15.71 17.32 4.17
CA GLU A 180 -15.80 18.27 3.06
C GLU A 180 -16.01 17.56 1.71
N VAL A 181 -15.31 16.45 1.49
CA VAL A 181 -15.44 15.66 0.27
C VAL A 181 -16.83 15.02 0.18
N ALA A 182 -17.35 14.50 1.30
CA ALA A 182 -18.69 13.93 1.37
C ALA A 182 -19.74 15.00 1.02
N ALA A 183 -19.69 16.16 1.66
CA ALA A 183 -20.63 17.26 1.43
C ALA A 183 -20.66 17.69 -0.05
N ARG A 184 -19.48 17.92 -0.65
CA ARG A 184 -19.40 18.31 -2.07
C ARG A 184 -19.87 17.22 -3.02
N ALA A 185 -19.54 15.97 -2.74
CA ALA A 185 -19.96 14.85 -3.58
C ALA A 185 -21.47 14.64 -3.54
N LEU A 186 -22.09 14.70 -2.36
CA LEU A 186 -23.54 14.62 -2.18
C LEU A 186 -24.25 15.78 -2.89
N ALA A 187 -23.78 17.01 -2.71
CA ALA A 187 -24.33 18.17 -3.42
C ALA A 187 -24.24 18.03 -4.95
N ARG A 188 -23.15 17.44 -5.45
CA ARG A 188 -22.97 17.21 -6.88
C ARG A 188 -23.87 16.10 -7.42
N LEU A 189 -24.09 15.04 -6.65
CA LEU A 189 -25.03 13.96 -6.99
C LEU A 189 -26.49 14.44 -6.95
N ALA A 190 -26.81 15.34 -6.03
CA ALA A 190 -28.09 16.01 -5.92
C ALA A 190 -28.40 16.92 -7.13
N SER A 191 -27.40 17.34 -7.90
CA SER A 191 -27.60 18.23 -9.05
C SER A 191 -28.46 17.57 -10.14
N PRO A 192 -29.56 18.21 -10.61
CA PRO A 192 -30.44 17.65 -11.63
C PRO A 192 -29.72 17.27 -12.94
N LYS A 193 -28.72 18.06 -13.35
CA LYS A 193 -27.92 17.80 -14.55
C LYS A 193 -27.06 16.55 -14.43
N ILE A 194 -26.40 16.38 -13.28
CA ILE A 194 -25.57 15.22 -12.99
C ILE A 194 -26.47 13.99 -12.85
N ARG A 195 -27.61 14.13 -12.15
CA ARG A 195 -28.60 13.08 -12.01
C ARG A 195 -29.13 12.60 -13.36
N ALA A 196 -29.57 13.50 -14.25
CA ALA A 196 -30.03 13.13 -15.58
C ALA A 196 -28.94 12.50 -16.46
N ARG A 197 -27.65 12.83 -16.23
CA ARG A 197 -26.51 12.16 -16.88
C ARG A 197 -26.30 10.75 -16.31
N LEU A 198 -26.39 10.59 -14.99
CA LEU A 198 -26.26 9.30 -14.31
C LEU A 198 -27.42 8.37 -14.68
N GLU A 199 -28.67 8.83 -14.65
CA GLU A 199 -29.85 8.05 -15.03
C GLU A 199 -29.75 7.54 -16.48
N ARG A 200 -29.32 8.39 -17.42
CA ARG A 200 -29.06 7.95 -18.81
C ARG A 200 -27.92 6.94 -18.90
N ALA A 201 -26.86 7.13 -18.11
CA ALA A 201 -25.75 6.19 -18.06
C ALA A 201 -26.14 4.85 -17.41
N VAL A 202 -27.05 4.84 -16.43
CA VAL A 202 -27.64 3.62 -15.82
C VAL A 202 -28.48 2.87 -16.85
N GLY A 203 -29.35 3.59 -17.58
CA GLY A 203 -30.19 2.99 -18.63
C GLY A 203 -29.35 2.34 -19.72
N SER A 204 -28.38 3.07 -20.28
CA SER A 204 -27.48 2.51 -21.30
C SER A 204 -26.54 1.42 -20.76
N ALA A 205 -26.17 1.48 -19.48
CA ALA A 205 -25.42 0.43 -18.81
C ALA A 205 -26.21 -0.88 -18.69
N LYS A 206 -27.53 -0.83 -18.44
CA LYS A 206 -28.37 -2.02 -18.34
C LYS A 206 -28.44 -2.77 -19.67
N ASP A 207 -28.63 -2.04 -20.77
CA ASP A 207 -28.64 -2.62 -22.12
C ASP A 207 -27.21 -2.99 -22.58
N GLY A 208 -26.20 -2.26 -22.09
CA GLY A 208 -24.80 -2.45 -22.40
C GLY A 208 -24.12 -3.61 -21.66
N ALA A 209 -24.54 -3.96 -20.43
CA ALA A 209 -23.85 -4.94 -19.59
C ALA A 209 -23.74 -6.32 -20.24
N ALA A 210 -24.87 -6.85 -20.75
CA ALA A 210 -24.88 -8.10 -21.49
C ALA A 210 -24.04 -8.04 -22.79
N THR A 211 -23.90 -6.85 -23.38
CA THR A 211 -23.02 -6.62 -24.54
C THR A 211 -21.55 -6.59 -24.13
N MET A 212 -21.22 -5.98 -22.99
CA MET A 212 -19.85 -5.91 -22.46
C MET A 212 -19.35 -7.27 -21.98
N GLU A 213 -20.21 -8.10 -21.39
CA GLU A 213 -19.88 -9.49 -21.03
C GLU A 213 -19.57 -10.33 -22.27
N ARG A 214 -20.35 -10.18 -23.35
CA ARG A 214 -20.05 -10.82 -24.65
C ARG A 214 -18.70 -10.37 -25.22
N VAL A 215 -18.34 -9.10 -25.06
CA VAL A 215 -17.02 -8.59 -25.48
C VAL A 215 -15.89 -9.22 -24.65
N LEU A 216 -16.06 -9.35 -23.33
CA LEU A 216 -15.06 -10.04 -22.50
C LEU A 216 -14.87 -11.48 -22.94
N GLN A 217 -15.96 -12.21 -23.17
CA GLN A 217 -15.91 -13.59 -23.65
C GLN A 217 -15.17 -13.69 -24.99
N ALA A 218 -15.46 -12.80 -25.94
CA ALA A 218 -14.77 -12.79 -27.23
C ALA A 218 -13.25 -12.53 -27.10
N ILE A 219 -12.83 -11.72 -26.12
CA ILE A 219 -11.40 -11.50 -25.84
C ILE A 219 -10.76 -12.76 -25.23
N ASP A 220 -11.46 -13.42 -24.29
CA ASP A 220 -11.00 -14.68 -23.70
C ASP A 220 -10.88 -15.79 -24.76
N ASP A 221 -11.84 -15.87 -25.68
CA ASP A 221 -11.81 -16.81 -26.80
C ASP A 221 -10.61 -16.54 -27.73
N ARG A 222 -10.34 -15.28 -28.08
CA ARG A 222 -9.16 -14.88 -28.86
C ARG A 222 -7.84 -15.25 -28.17
N LEU A 223 -7.78 -15.15 -26.85
CA LEU A 223 -6.61 -15.57 -26.07
C LEU A 223 -6.41 -17.10 -26.11
N ALA A 224 -7.51 -17.86 -26.01
CA ALA A 224 -7.46 -19.31 -26.12
C ALA A 224 -6.99 -19.75 -27.52
N GLU A 225 -7.50 -19.13 -28.58
CA GLU A 225 -7.06 -19.37 -29.97
C GLU A 225 -5.57 -19.05 -30.16
N ALA A 226 -5.10 -17.91 -29.65
CA ALA A 226 -3.68 -17.54 -29.71
C ALA A 226 -2.81 -18.57 -28.96
N GLY A 227 -3.27 -19.07 -27.81
CA GLY A 227 -2.60 -20.14 -27.06
C GLY A 227 -2.50 -21.44 -27.86
N GLN A 228 -3.56 -21.83 -28.57
CA GLN A 228 -3.52 -23.00 -29.45
C GLN A 228 -2.59 -22.81 -30.65
N ALA A 229 -2.59 -21.63 -31.28
CA ALA A 229 -1.68 -21.32 -32.39
C ALA A 229 -0.21 -21.40 -31.95
N TYR A 230 0.11 -20.94 -30.74
CA TYR A 230 1.44 -21.09 -30.16
C TYR A 230 1.78 -22.57 -29.90
N ALA A 231 0.85 -23.36 -29.35
CA ALA A 231 1.05 -24.78 -29.13
C ALA A 231 1.32 -25.55 -30.44
N ARG A 232 0.66 -25.15 -31.54
CA ARG A 232 0.90 -25.66 -32.90
C ARG A 232 2.14 -25.07 -33.58
N ARG A 233 2.88 -24.17 -32.90
CA ARG A 233 4.08 -23.47 -33.39
C ARG A 233 3.82 -22.57 -34.61
N GLU A 234 2.59 -22.10 -34.78
CA GLU A 234 2.19 -21.17 -35.84
C GLU A 234 2.64 -19.74 -35.54
N ILE A 235 2.83 -19.40 -34.26
CA ILE A 235 3.29 -18.09 -33.80
C ILE A 235 4.44 -18.22 -32.79
N SER A 236 5.22 -17.15 -32.65
CA SER A 236 6.32 -17.07 -31.69
C SER A 236 5.84 -16.71 -30.28
N LEU A 237 6.66 -16.99 -29.26
CA LEU A 237 6.38 -16.58 -27.88
C LEU A 237 6.28 -15.05 -27.74
N VAL A 238 7.11 -14.30 -28.46
CA VAL A 238 7.07 -12.83 -28.47
C VAL A 238 5.71 -12.34 -28.96
N THR A 239 5.20 -12.93 -30.05
CA THR A 239 3.86 -12.63 -30.58
C THR A 239 2.76 -12.93 -29.56
N LEU A 240 2.78 -14.11 -28.93
CA LEU A 240 1.79 -14.48 -27.90
C LEU A 240 1.80 -13.49 -26.73
N THR A 241 2.99 -13.14 -26.21
CA THR A 241 3.10 -12.18 -25.09
C THR A 241 2.57 -10.79 -25.45
N ALA A 242 2.75 -10.34 -26.69
CA ALA A 242 2.19 -9.06 -27.16
C ALA A 242 0.65 -9.10 -27.23
N ILE A 243 0.08 -10.20 -27.75
CA ILE A 243 -1.37 -10.43 -27.79
C ILE A 243 -1.93 -10.46 -26.37
N GLU A 244 -1.30 -11.19 -25.45
CA GLU A 244 -1.72 -11.24 -24.05
C GLU A 244 -1.71 -9.85 -23.39
N ALA A 245 -0.68 -9.06 -23.65
CA ALA A 245 -0.56 -7.73 -23.07
C ALA A 245 -1.67 -6.79 -23.56
N GLU A 246 -2.00 -6.82 -24.86
CA GLU A 246 -3.10 -6.01 -25.43
C GLU A 246 -4.46 -6.49 -24.92
N ALA A 247 -4.72 -7.80 -24.97
CA ALA A 247 -5.97 -8.36 -24.47
C ALA A 247 -6.19 -8.04 -22.99
N LYS A 248 -5.14 -8.11 -22.14
CA LYS A 248 -5.24 -7.69 -20.73
C LYS A 248 -5.56 -6.20 -20.58
N ARG A 249 -5.06 -5.33 -21.46
CA ARG A 249 -5.41 -3.90 -21.48
C ARG A 249 -6.88 -3.72 -21.84
N GLU A 250 -7.35 -4.34 -22.92
CA GLU A 250 -8.74 -4.30 -23.37
C GLU A 250 -9.70 -4.84 -22.29
N GLN A 251 -9.41 -6.01 -21.72
CA GLN A 251 -10.20 -6.60 -20.63
C GLN A 251 -10.30 -5.67 -19.43
N LYS A 252 -9.20 -5.02 -19.05
CA LYS A 252 -9.20 -4.04 -17.95
C LYS A 252 -10.16 -2.89 -18.27
N GLN A 253 -10.10 -2.33 -19.48
CA GLN A 253 -10.98 -1.23 -19.88
C GLN A 253 -12.47 -1.65 -19.89
N VAL A 254 -12.79 -2.84 -20.41
CA VAL A 254 -14.18 -3.33 -20.45
C VAL A 254 -14.69 -3.63 -19.04
N ARG A 255 -13.89 -4.28 -18.18
CA ARG A 255 -14.24 -4.54 -16.78
C ARG A 255 -14.44 -3.25 -15.99
N GLU A 256 -13.64 -2.22 -16.23
CA GLU A 256 -13.83 -0.90 -15.61
C GLU A 256 -15.16 -0.27 -16.02
N ARG A 257 -15.57 -0.41 -17.28
CA ARG A 257 -16.89 0.04 -17.76
C ARG A 257 -18.04 -0.74 -17.14
N ILE A 258 -17.94 -2.06 -17.04
CA ILE A 258 -18.94 -2.90 -16.35
C ILE A 258 -19.04 -2.52 -14.86
N ALA A 259 -17.91 -2.33 -14.18
CA ALA A 259 -17.90 -1.91 -12.79
C ALA A 259 -18.52 -0.51 -12.60
N GLN A 260 -18.28 0.41 -13.54
CA GLN A 260 -18.93 1.73 -13.53
C GLN A 260 -20.44 1.62 -13.72
N ALA A 261 -20.88 0.81 -14.68
CA ALA A 261 -22.29 0.48 -14.93
C ALA A 261 -22.98 -0.10 -13.68
N ALA A 262 -22.36 -1.09 -13.03
CA ALA A 262 -22.89 -1.71 -11.82
C ALA A 262 -22.98 -0.73 -10.64
N ARG A 263 -21.97 0.14 -10.45
CA ARG A 263 -22.01 1.18 -9.39
C ARG A 263 -23.15 2.17 -9.60
N LEU A 264 -23.42 2.52 -10.86
CA LEU A 264 -24.52 3.39 -11.24
C LEU A 264 -25.88 2.73 -10.92
N GLN A 265 -26.04 1.44 -11.20
CA GLN A 265 -27.26 0.69 -10.87
C GLN A 265 -27.49 0.54 -9.37
N ALA A 266 -26.42 0.50 -8.58
CA ALA A 266 -26.51 0.30 -7.13
C ALA A 266 -26.83 1.59 -6.34
N LEU A 267 -27.24 2.68 -7.00
CA LEU A 267 -27.59 3.93 -6.34
C LEU A 267 -28.87 3.76 -5.50
N PRO A 268 -28.80 4.04 -4.18
CA PRO A 268 -29.85 3.69 -3.21
C PRO A 268 -31.03 4.69 -3.21
N ALA A 269 -30.81 5.92 -3.66
CA ALA A 269 -31.83 6.97 -3.73
C ALA A 269 -31.51 7.95 -4.87
N THR A 270 -32.54 8.53 -5.47
CA THR A 270 -32.44 9.51 -6.56
C THR A 270 -32.69 10.95 -6.11
N THR A 271 -32.99 11.19 -4.83
CA THR A 271 -33.24 12.52 -4.25
C THR A 271 -32.09 12.99 -3.36
N PRO A 272 -31.83 14.31 -3.27
CA PRO A 272 -30.80 14.87 -2.39
C PRO A 272 -30.94 14.47 -0.91
N GLU A 273 -32.18 14.47 -0.42
CA GLU A 273 -32.53 14.16 0.98
C GLU A 273 -32.30 12.67 1.24
N GLY A 274 -32.77 11.80 0.35
CA GLY A 274 -32.59 10.35 0.47
C GLY A 274 -31.11 9.94 0.36
N LEU A 275 -30.31 10.65 -0.44
CA LEU A 275 -28.85 10.42 -0.50
C LEU A 275 -28.15 10.81 0.80
N SER A 276 -28.58 11.90 1.43
CA SER A 276 -28.00 12.39 2.69
C SER A 276 -28.36 11.46 3.85
N GLU A 277 -29.62 11.04 3.96
CA GLU A 277 -30.07 10.05 4.95
C GLU A 277 -29.33 8.72 4.77
N TRP A 278 -29.28 8.21 3.55
CA TRP A 278 -28.56 6.97 3.25
C TRP A 278 -27.07 7.06 3.61
N TRP A 279 -26.43 8.20 3.35
CA TRP A 279 -25.00 8.38 3.60
C TRP A 279 -24.61 8.21 5.07
N VAL A 280 -25.49 8.58 6.00
CA VAL A 280 -25.25 8.45 7.45
C VAL A 280 -25.06 6.98 7.85
N ASP A 281 -25.95 6.11 7.37
CA ASP A 281 -25.97 4.69 7.75
C ASP A 281 -25.16 3.79 6.81
N ALA A 282 -24.75 4.31 5.64
CA ALA A 282 -24.07 3.54 4.63
C ALA A 282 -22.71 3.00 5.10
N PRO A 283 -22.43 1.69 4.87
CA PRO A 283 -21.10 1.12 5.05
C PRO A 283 -20.05 1.88 4.23
N LEU A 284 -18.83 1.93 4.73
CA LEU A 284 -17.75 2.72 4.10
C LEU A 284 -17.57 2.39 2.62
N GLU A 285 -17.58 1.12 2.25
CA GLU A 285 -17.38 0.71 0.86
C GLU A 285 -18.48 1.24 -0.07
N ARG A 286 -19.73 1.29 0.42
CA ARG A 286 -20.85 1.86 -0.34
C ARG A 286 -20.70 3.36 -0.51
N ARG A 287 -20.32 4.08 0.55
CA ARG A 287 -20.00 5.51 0.47
C ARG A 287 -18.90 5.80 -0.56
N ARG A 288 -17.87 4.95 -0.60
CA ARG A 288 -16.77 5.05 -1.56
C ARG A 288 -17.19 4.77 -2.99
N GLU A 289 -18.03 3.76 -3.21
CA GLU A 289 -18.61 3.49 -4.52
C GLU A 289 -19.36 4.71 -5.06
N LEU A 290 -20.14 5.36 -4.19
CA LEU A 290 -20.87 6.58 -4.53
C LEU A 290 -19.93 7.76 -4.84
N LEU A 291 -18.86 7.96 -4.06
CA LEU A 291 -17.83 8.96 -4.39
C LEU A 291 -17.19 8.70 -5.76
N ALA A 292 -16.87 7.45 -6.07
CA ALA A 292 -16.21 7.06 -7.32
C ALA A 292 -17.04 7.35 -8.59
N LEU A 293 -18.34 7.65 -8.45
CA LEU A 293 -19.20 8.01 -9.57
C LEU A 293 -18.97 9.44 -10.05
N VAL A 294 -18.72 10.37 -9.12
CA VAL A 294 -18.60 11.81 -9.42
C VAL A 294 -17.17 12.32 -9.31
N LEU A 295 -16.36 11.71 -8.45
CA LEU A 295 -14.99 12.14 -8.16
C LEU A 295 -13.98 11.29 -8.93
N ASP A 296 -13.11 11.94 -9.71
CA ASP A 296 -11.92 11.29 -10.30
C ASP A 296 -10.79 11.26 -9.27
N ARG A 297 -10.32 12.44 -8.86
CA ARG A 297 -9.27 12.61 -7.86
C ARG A 297 -9.33 13.99 -7.21
N ILE A 298 -8.60 14.15 -6.12
CA ILE A 298 -8.37 15.41 -5.43
C ILE A 298 -6.86 15.62 -5.37
N ILE A 299 -6.41 16.74 -5.93
CA ILE A 299 -5.02 17.18 -5.83
C ILE A 299 -4.91 17.99 -4.53
N VAL A 300 -4.09 17.49 -3.60
CA VAL A 300 -3.84 18.16 -2.33
C VAL A 300 -2.55 18.97 -2.45
N LYS A 301 -2.64 20.30 -2.41
CA LYS A 301 -1.51 21.24 -2.51
C LYS A 301 -0.83 21.47 -1.15
N PRO A 302 0.37 22.09 -1.08
CA PRO A 302 1.08 22.38 0.18
C PRO A 302 0.27 23.29 1.12
N ALA A 303 0.56 23.21 2.43
CA ALA A 303 -0.10 24.04 3.44
C ALA A 303 0.27 25.50 3.26
N THR A 304 -0.71 26.40 3.21
CA THR A 304 -0.44 27.85 3.26
C THR A 304 0.03 28.28 4.65
N ARG A 305 -0.47 27.62 5.70
CA ARG A 305 -0.09 27.85 7.11
C ARG A 305 0.17 26.53 7.84
N ALA A 306 1.29 26.46 8.55
CA ALA A 306 1.59 25.32 9.42
C ALA A 306 0.73 25.37 10.70
N GLY A 307 0.23 24.22 11.15
CA GLY A 307 -0.46 24.11 12.44
C GLY A 307 -1.89 24.63 12.51
N ALA A 308 -2.52 24.99 11.39
CA ALA A 308 -3.93 25.38 11.37
C ALA A 308 -4.83 24.22 11.83
N SER A 309 -5.80 24.53 12.71
CA SER A 309 -6.78 23.56 13.20
C SER A 309 -7.90 23.29 12.18
N GLN A 310 -8.16 24.24 11.28
CA GLN A 310 -9.19 24.15 10.25
C GLN A 310 -8.62 23.64 8.92
N LEU A 311 -9.48 22.99 8.14
CA LEU A 311 -9.16 22.55 6.80
C LEU A 311 -8.99 23.76 5.87
N ASP A 312 -7.82 23.90 5.30
CA ASP A 312 -7.53 24.90 4.28
C ASP A 312 -8.03 24.40 2.91
N LEU A 313 -9.19 24.94 2.49
CA LEU A 313 -9.90 24.54 1.28
C LEU A 313 -9.16 24.94 -0.01
N ASP A 314 -8.36 26.01 0.02
CA ASP A 314 -7.63 26.50 -1.17
C ASP A 314 -6.54 25.52 -1.62
N ARG A 315 -6.19 24.58 -0.74
CA ARG A 315 -5.25 23.51 -1.05
C ARG A 315 -5.90 22.32 -1.75
N LEU A 316 -7.22 22.29 -1.88
CA LEU A 316 -7.94 21.17 -2.44
C LEU A 316 -8.42 21.51 -3.85
N GLU A 317 -7.85 20.85 -4.83
CA GLU A 317 -8.32 20.92 -6.20
C GLU A 317 -9.06 19.63 -6.55
N PHE A 318 -10.37 19.75 -6.75
CA PHE A 318 -11.25 18.64 -7.06
C PHE A 318 -11.34 18.42 -8.56
N VAL A 319 -10.98 17.23 -9.02
CA VAL A 319 -11.17 16.78 -10.40
C VAL A 319 -12.40 15.87 -10.43
N TRP A 320 -13.49 16.36 -11.02
CA TRP A 320 -14.75 15.64 -11.15
C TRP A 320 -14.87 14.93 -12.51
N LYS A 321 -15.75 13.93 -12.61
CA LYS A 321 -16.09 13.18 -13.84
C LYS A 321 -17.20 13.83 -14.69
#